data_AF-A0A0J6C3L1-F1
#
_entry.id   AF-A0A0J6C3L1-F1
#
_cell.length_a   1.000
_cell.length_b   1.000
_cell.length_c   1.000
_cell.angle_alpha   90.00
_cell.angle_beta   90.00
_cell.angle_gamma   90.00
#
_symmetry.space_group_name_H-M   'P 1'
#
loop_
_entity.id
_entity.type
_entity.pdbx_description
1 polymer ?
#
loop_
_entity_poly.entity_id
_entity_poly.type
_entity_poly.pdbx_seq_one_letter_code
_entity_poly.pdbx_strand_id
1 'polypeptide(L)'
;MRRLFILSLLAVGALTLQGCAPTVKTAWSTVALHCAGSDIDGNAPLLFFGPSNALGPGSIWRQADAATGGGYRVRWRDHAIPGAQDWSIPGRSFTCNGKDAVKLSGKAAAAFGSDILRISGQMQADIALAKQVEFKAASMRWDEVVEGPFEHAVGKLPGNNPVKQDLSKPGRLVLYRALKVYGFEAKLIFDTPVGATLQSRYPGNMVLPGHDTLSANLSWRSQSELHISVPNGFYVAGQLVPFDAQDGFCPCFDDKPRRP
;
A
#
# COMPACT_ATOMS: atom_id res chain seq x y z
N MET A 1 20.23 57.48 42.93
CA MET A 1 19.35 56.65 42.07
C MET A 1 20.21 55.64 41.33
N ARG A 2 20.29 54.39 41.81
CA ARG A 2 21.05 53.29 41.19
C ARG A 2 20.09 52.45 40.36
N ARG A 3 20.32 52.31 39.05
CA ARG A 3 19.59 51.37 38.18
C ARG A 3 20.42 50.10 38.03
N LEU A 4 19.93 49.01 38.63
CA LEU A 4 20.39 47.64 38.40
C LEU A 4 19.85 47.18 37.04
N PHE A 5 20.72 46.83 36.11
CA PHE A 5 20.37 46.11 34.88
C PHE A 5 20.54 44.61 35.15
N ILE A 6 19.44 43.87 35.19
CA ILE A 6 19.43 42.40 35.26
C ILE A 6 19.44 41.89 33.82
N LEU A 7 20.57 41.29 33.40
CA LEU A 7 20.66 40.49 32.18
C LEU A 7 19.96 39.15 32.42
N SER A 8 18.76 38.98 31.88
CA SER A 8 18.10 37.68 31.77
C SER A 8 18.63 36.95 30.54
N LEU A 9 19.50 35.97 30.77
CA LEU A 9 20.00 35.03 29.77
C LEU A 9 18.86 34.06 29.40
N LEU A 10 18.11 34.36 28.33
CA LEU A 10 17.18 33.39 27.72
C LEU A 10 18.00 32.35 26.93
N ALA A 11 18.33 31.24 27.59
CA ALA A 11 18.76 30.02 26.93
C ALA A 11 17.53 29.37 26.27
N VAL A 12 17.22 29.79 25.04
CA VAL A 12 16.28 29.08 24.17
C VAL A 12 16.94 27.78 23.76
N GLY A 13 16.60 26.71 24.46
CA GLY A 13 16.97 25.36 24.10
C GLY A 13 16.40 25.04 22.71
N ALA A 14 17.28 24.97 21.71
CA ALA A 14 17.00 24.35 20.43
C ALA A 14 16.80 22.85 20.65
N LEU A 15 15.60 22.46 21.08
CA LEU A 15 15.09 21.11 20.96
C LEU A 15 15.10 20.79 19.46
N THR A 16 16.13 20.06 19.05
CA THR A 16 16.22 19.45 17.74
C THR A 16 15.06 18.48 17.63
N LEU A 17 13.96 18.94 17.02
CA LEU A 17 12.94 18.06 16.42
C LEU A 17 13.69 17.21 15.40
N GLN A 18 14.15 16.03 15.82
CA GLN A 18 14.49 14.94 14.91
C GLN A 18 13.17 14.54 14.23
N GLY A 19 12.78 15.33 13.22
CA GLY A 19 11.58 15.10 12.44
C GLY A 19 11.65 13.69 11.87
N CYS A 20 10.63 12.89 12.18
CA CYS A 20 10.47 11.57 11.59
C CYS A 20 10.53 11.74 10.07
N ALA A 21 11.55 11.17 9.43
CA ALA A 21 11.66 11.20 7.99
C ALA A 21 10.39 10.55 7.40
N PRO A 22 9.75 11.15 6.38
CA PRO A 22 8.56 10.59 5.78
C PRO A 22 8.88 9.17 5.26
N THR A 23 8.09 8.19 5.71
CA THR A 23 8.13 6.82 5.19
C THR A 23 7.26 6.70 3.94
N VAL A 24 7.47 5.65 3.16
CA VAL A 24 6.59 5.30 2.02
C VAL A 24 5.14 5.14 2.47
N LYS A 25 4.91 4.52 3.64
CA LYS A 25 3.59 4.39 4.25
C LYS A 25 2.96 5.76 4.50
N THR A 26 3.66 6.68 5.16
CA THR A 26 3.14 8.03 5.42
C THR A 26 2.90 8.80 4.13
N ALA A 27 3.75 8.62 3.12
CA ALA A 27 3.60 9.27 1.83
C ALA A 27 2.33 8.78 1.11
N TRP A 28 2.08 7.47 1.13
CA TRP A 28 0.84 6.88 0.60
C TRP A 28 -0.39 7.26 1.42
N SER A 29 -0.28 7.31 2.74
CA SER A 29 -1.38 7.79 3.59
C SER A 29 -1.74 9.24 3.24
N THR A 30 -0.76 10.12 3.02
CA THR A 30 -1.02 11.50 2.58
C THR A 30 -1.72 11.54 1.23
N VAL A 31 -1.25 10.79 0.23
CA VAL A 31 -1.92 10.74 -1.09
C VAL A 31 -3.32 10.17 -0.96
N ALA A 32 -3.51 9.09 -0.20
CA ALA A 32 -4.81 8.48 0.00
C ALA A 32 -5.78 9.45 0.68
N LEU A 33 -5.37 10.15 1.74
CA LEU A 33 -6.17 11.18 2.42
C LEU A 33 -6.55 12.33 1.49
N HIS A 34 -5.66 12.74 0.60
CA HIS A 34 -5.94 13.82 -0.37
C HIS A 34 -6.88 13.37 -1.49
N CYS A 35 -6.87 12.08 -1.85
CA CYS A 35 -7.75 11.53 -2.87
C CYS A 35 -9.12 11.10 -2.32
N ALA A 36 -9.18 10.62 -1.08
CA ALA A 36 -10.36 9.97 -0.49
C ALA A 36 -10.54 10.20 1.02
N GLY A 37 -10.14 11.36 1.55
CA GLY A 37 -10.23 11.67 2.98
C GLY A 37 -11.58 11.29 3.61
N SER A 38 -12.70 11.64 2.98
CA SER A 38 -14.04 11.29 3.47
C SER A 38 -14.36 9.79 3.49
N ASP A 39 -13.77 8.98 2.60
CA ASP A 39 -14.02 7.53 2.52
C ASP A 39 -13.01 6.71 3.33
N ILE A 40 -11.84 7.28 3.63
CA ILE A 40 -10.75 6.68 4.40
C ILE A 40 -10.89 6.98 5.90
N ASP A 41 -11.47 8.12 6.26
CA ASP A 41 -11.70 8.53 7.66
C ASP A 41 -12.93 7.84 8.30
N GLY A 42 -13.60 6.94 7.58
CA GLY A 42 -14.62 6.08 8.17
C GLY A 42 -14.02 5.23 9.28
N ASN A 43 -14.66 5.15 10.45
CA ASN A 43 -14.21 4.48 11.68
C ASN A 43 -13.77 3.00 11.57
N ALA A 44 -13.76 2.42 10.38
CA ALA A 44 -13.29 1.05 10.13
C ALA A 44 -11.76 1.02 9.96
N PRO A 45 -11.05 0.08 10.63
CA PRO A 45 -9.61 -0.02 10.52
C PRO A 45 -9.20 -0.43 9.10
N LEU A 46 -8.40 0.41 8.45
CA LEU A 46 -7.79 0.12 7.15
C LEU A 46 -6.42 -0.57 7.33
N LEU A 47 -6.25 -1.71 6.67
CA LEU A 47 -4.97 -2.38 6.55
C LEU A 47 -4.21 -1.82 5.34
N PHE A 48 -3.09 -1.15 5.61
CA PHE A 48 -2.13 -0.79 4.58
C PHE A 48 -1.15 -1.96 4.35
N PHE A 49 -1.18 -2.53 3.15
CA PHE A 49 -0.31 -3.65 2.77
C PHE A 49 0.69 -3.28 1.66
N GLY A 50 0.67 -2.04 1.18
CA GLY A 50 1.55 -1.55 0.12
C GLY A 50 1.10 -1.94 -1.28
N PRO A 51 1.77 -1.46 -2.34
CA PRO A 51 1.39 -1.71 -3.73
C PRO A 51 1.41 -3.21 -4.09
N SER A 52 0.27 -3.71 -4.56
CA SER A 52 0.12 -5.11 -4.93
C SER A 52 -0.90 -5.30 -6.04
N ASN A 53 -0.54 -6.14 -7.01
CA ASN A 53 -1.45 -6.61 -8.05
C ASN A 53 -2.10 -7.96 -7.70
N ALA A 54 -1.82 -8.49 -6.53
CA ALA A 54 -2.24 -9.82 -6.11
C ALA A 54 -2.98 -9.83 -4.75
N LEU A 55 -3.21 -8.65 -4.17
CA LEU A 55 -3.94 -8.46 -2.93
C LEU A 55 -5.16 -7.55 -3.17
N GLY A 56 -6.08 -8.04 -4.00
CA GLY A 56 -7.37 -7.42 -4.25
C GLY A 56 -8.51 -7.96 -3.37
N PRO A 57 -9.75 -7.50 -3.60
CA PRO A 57 -10.93 -7.99 -2.90
C PRO A 57 -11.01 -9.52 -2.94
N GLY A 58 -11.47 -10.13 -1.85
CA GLY A 58 -11.55 -11.59 -1.73
C GLY A 58 -10.25 -12.27 -1.28
N SER A 59 -9.12 -11.55 -1.20
CA SER A 59 -7.90 -12.08 -0.59
C SER A 59 -8.15 -12.52 0.85
N ILE A 60 -7.56 -13.65 1.26
CA ILE A 60 -7.80 -14.27 2.56
C ILE A 60 -6.59 -14.06 3.46
N TRP A 61 -6.86 -13.62 4.68
CA TRP A 61 -5.88 -13.28 5.69
C TRP A 61 -6.15 -14.02 7.00
N ARG A 62 -5.13 -14.05 7.84
CA ARG A 62 -5.22 -14.49 9.23
C ARG A 62 -4.51 -13.49 10.12
N GLN A 63 -5.11 -13.16 11.26
CA GLN A 63 -4.40 -12.44 12.30
C GLN A 63 -3.43 -13.40 13.01
N ALA A 64 -2.16 -13.03 13.08
CA ALA A 64 -1.17 -13.83 13.80
C ALA A 64 -1.21 -13.49 15.29
N ASP A 65 -0.94 -14.49 16.12
CA ASP A 65 -0.89 -14.31 17.57
C ASP A 65 0.27 -13.38 17.95
N ALA A 66 0.06 -12.57 19.00
CA ALA A 66 1.07 -11.63 19.50
C ALA A 66 2.40 -12.33 19.84
N ALA A 67 2.34 -13.55 20.36
CA ALA A 67 3.51 -14.39 20.67
C ALA A 67 4.37 -14.73 19.43
N THR A 68 3.80 -14.64 18.23
CA THR A 68 4.50 -14.91 16.95
C THR A 68 4.81 -13.63 16.16
N GLY A 69 4.75 -12.46 16.81
CA GLY A 69 5.00 -11.16 16.21
C GLY A 69 3.75 -10.38 15.78
N GLY A 70 2.55 -10.94 16.00
CA GLY A 70 1.28 -10.26 15.72
C GLY A 70 1.05 -9.93 14.24
N GLY A 71 0.10 -9.01 13.98
CA GLY A 71 -0.20 -8.49 12.64
C GLY A 71 -1.07 -9.40 11.79
N TYR A 72 -1.13 -9.09 10.49
CA TYR A 72 -1.93 -9.83 9.51
C TYR A 72 -1.04 -10.57 8.52
N ARG A 73 -1.40 -11.82 8.21
CA ARG A 73 -0.68 -12.67 7.25
C ARG A 73 -1.60 -13.10 6.13
N VAL A 74 -1.17 -12.89 4.89
CA VAL A 74 -1.85 -13.41 3.71
C VAL A 74 -1.83 -14.94 3.76
N ARG A 75 -2.99 -15.54 3.49
CA ARG A 75 -3.19 -16.99 3.36
C ARG A 75 -3.41 -17.36 1.91
N TRP A 76 -4.28 -16.59 1.25
CA TRP A 76 -4.63 -16.77 -0.15
C TRP A 76 -4.78 -15.42 -0.83
N ARG A 77 -4.39 -15.36 -2.10
CA ARG A 77 -4.53 -14.18 -2.95
C ARG A 77 -5.93 -14.14 -3.56
N ASP A 78 -6.33 -12.98 -4.07
CA ASP A 78 -7.63 -12.71 -4.70
C ASP A 78 -8.01 -13.71 -5.81
N HIS A 79 -7.05 -14.18 -6.60
CA HIS A 79 -7.29 -15.17 -7.66
C HIS A 79 -7.43 -16.63 -7.17
N ALA A 80 -7.35 -16.90 -5.86
CA ALA A 80 -7.50 -18.24 -5.32
C ALA A 80 -8.95 -18.75 -5.38
N ILE A 81 -9.92 -17.83 -5.45
CA ILE A 81 -11.34 -18.12 -5.65
C ILE A 81 -11.69 -17.72 -7.10
N PRO A 82 -12.17 -18.66 -7.94
CA PRO A 82 -12.49 -18.36 -9.32
C PRO A 82 -13.69 -17.43 -9.43
N GLY A 83 -13.83 -16.77 -10.58
CA GLY A 83 -15.00 -15.95 -10.89
C GLY A 83 -15.01 -14.58 -10.20
N ALA A 84 -13.85 -13.98 -9.96
CA ALA A 84 -13.74 -12.67 -9.30
C ALA A 84 -14.67 -11.59 -9.89
N GLN A 85 -14.90 -11.62 -11.20
CA GLN A 85 -15.82 -10.69 -11.86
C GLN A 85 -17.29 -10.82 -11.41
N ASP A 86 -17.68 -11.95 -10.84
CA ASP A 86 -19.06 -12.22 -10.40
C ASP A 86 -19.30 -11.77 -8.96
N TRP A 87 -18.23 -11.63 -8.17
CA TRP A 87 -18.30 -11.29 -6.74
C TRP A 87 -17.46 -10.08 -6.34
N SER A 88 -16.69 -9.47 -7.23
CA SER A 88 -15.96 -8.23 -6.99
C SER A 88 -16.48 -7.13 -7.90
N ILE A 89 -17.05 -6.08 -7.31
CA ILE A 89 -17.58 -4.94 -8.05
C ILE A 89 -16.69 -3.71 -7.91
N PRO A 90 -16.50 -2.94 -8.98
CA PRO A 90 -15.84 -1.65 -8.90
C PRO A 90 -16.78 -0.60 -8.29
N GLY A 91 -16.32 0.09 -7.25
CA GLY A 91 -17.01 1.23 -6.66
C GLY A 91 -16.84 2.51 -7.47
N ARG A 92 -17.22 3.65 -6.87
CA ARG A 92 -17.03 4.96 -7.51
C ARG A 92 -15.56 5.35 -7.53
N SER A 93 -15.10 5.87 -8.67
CA SER A 93 -13.76 6.43 -8.78
C SER A 93 -13.74 7.87 -8.27
N PHE A 94 -12.66 8.24 -7.59
CA PHE A 94 -12.36 9.58 -7.15
C PHE A 94 -11.05 10.05 -7.77
N THR A 95 -11.07 11.28 -8.28
CA THR A 95 -9.91 11.89 -8.95
C THR A 95 -8.93 12.39 -7.90
N CYS A 96 -7.67 12.02 -8.06
CA CYS A 96 -6.60 12.61 -7.29
C CYS A 96 -6.24 13.95 -7.94
N ASN A 97 -6.36 15.05 -7.21
CA ASN A 97 -5.88 16.35 -7.69
C ASN A 97 -4.35 16.29 -7.77
N GLY A 98 -3.81 16.01 -8.95
CA GLY A 98 -2.39 15.76 -9.22
C GLY A 98 -1.40 16.91 -8.98
N LYS A 99 -1.75 17.89 -8.14
CA LYS A 99 -0.86 18.98 -7.68
C LYS A 99 0.04 18.55 -6.52
N ASP A 100 -0.28 17.43 -5.87
CA ASP A 100 0.44 16.95 -4.68
C ASP A 100 1.50 15.92 -5.07
N ALA A 101 2.50 16.37 -5.83
CA ALA A 101 3.70 15.56 -6.02
C ALA A 101 4.43 15.46 -4.66
N VAL A 102 4.34 14.29 -4.01
CA VAL A 102 5.07 14.06 -2.76
C VAL A 102 6.55 13.92 -3.09
N LYS A 103 7.36 14.83 -2.52
CA LYS A 103 8.81 14.84 -2.68
C LYS A 103 9.45 14.05 -1.55
N LEU A 104 9.98 12.87 -1.88
CA LEU A 104 10.80 12.08 -0.96
C LEU A 104 12.28 12.35 -1.23
N SER A 105 13.07 12.47 -0.17
CA SER A 105 14.52 12.62 -0.25
C SER A 105 15.24 11.77 0.80
N GLY A 106 16.53 11.49 0.57
CA GLY A 106 17.37 10.72 1.50
C GLY A 106 16.85 9.30 1.74
N LYS A 107 16.75 8.88 3.01
CA LYS A 107 16.29 7.53 3.39
C LYS A 107 14.88 7.20 2.89
N ALA A 108 14.03 8.20 2.72
CA ALA A 108 12.68 8.03 2.19
C ALA A 108 12.68 7.65 0.70
N ALA A 109 13.58 8.27 -0.08
CA ALA A 109 13.80 7.91 -1.48
C ALA A 109 14.36 6.49 -1.61
N ALA A 110 15.26 6.10 -0.70
CA ALA A 110 15.80 4.73 -0.66
C ALA A 110 14.72 3.66 -0.38
N ALA A 111 13.75 3.96 0.50
CA ALA A 111 12.65 3.04 0.82
C ALA A 111 11.64 2.86 -0.33
N PHE A 112 11.53 3.83 -1.25
CA PHE A 112 10.68 3.70 -2.45
C PHE A 112 11.01 2.43 -3.24
N GLY A 113 12.32 2.15 -3.39
CA GLY A 113 12.82 1.01 -4.15
C GLY A 113 12.50 -0.34 -3.53
N SER A 114 12.35 -0.49 -2.20
CA SER A 114 11.97 -1.77 -1.58
C SER A 114 10.46 -1.94 -1.42
N ASP A 115 9.78 -0.84 -1.11
CA ASP A 115 8.44 -0.90 -0.56
C ASP A 115 7.36 -0.81 -1.63
N ILE A 116 7.70 -0.27 -2.81
CA ILE A 116 6.77 -0.05 -3.93
C ILE A 116 7.08 -1.02 -5.07
N LEU A 117 8.35 -1.16 -5.42
CA LEU A 117 8.79 -2.00 -6.54
C LEU A 117 9.62 -3.15 -5.96
N ARG A 118 9.19 -4.40 -6.12
CA ARG A 118 10.04 -5.53 -5.72
C ARG A 118 11.10 -5.77 -6.81
N ILE A 119 12.13 -4.93 -6.79
CA ILE A 119 13.29 -4.98 -7.70
C ILE A 119 14.46 -5.74 -7.09
N SER A 120 15.44 -6.09 -7.94
CA SER A 120 16.68 -6.74 -7.47
C SER A 120 17.43 -5.83 -6.49
N GLY A 121 18.19 -6.43 -5.55
CA GLY A 121 18.92 -5.66 -4.53
C GLY A 121 19.88 -4.63 -5.12
N GLN A 122 20.51 -4.92 -6.26
CA GLN A 122 21.36 -3.95 -6.96
C GLN A 122 20.55 -2.78 -7.54
N MET A 123 19.44 -3.06 -8.21
CA MET A 123 18.58 -2.03 -8.77
C MET A 123 17.95 -1.17 -7.67
N GLN A 124 17.66 -1.77 -6.52
CA GLN A 124 17.20 -1.07 -5.33
C GLN A 124 18.26 -0.09 -4.80
N ALA A 125 19.51 -0.57 -4.65
CA ALA A 125 20.62 0.26 -4.22
C ALA A 125 20.87 1.42 -5.20
N ASP A 126 20.73 1.16 -6.50
CA ASP A 126 20.88 2.16 -7.56
C ASP A 126 19.75 3.19 -7.54
N ILE A 127 18.49 2.78 -7.37
CA ILE A 127 17.33 3.67 -7.24
C ILE A 127 17.42 4.52 -5.97
N ALA A 128 18.00 3.98 -4.89
CA ALA A 128 18.22 4.72 -3.64
C ALA A 128 19.19 5.90 -3.79
N LEU A 129 19.95 5.99 -4.89
CA LEU A 129 20.78 7.14 -5.23
C LEU A 129 19.97 8.35 -5.75
N ALA A 130 18.67 8.19 -5.96
CA ALA A 130 17.81 9.30 -6.35
C ALA A 130 17.82 10.38 -5.27
N LYS A 131 18.12 11.61 -5.67
CA LYS A 131 18.06 12.78 -4.78
C LYS A 131 16.64 13.09 -4.37
N GLN A 132 15.72 12.87 -5.31
CA GLN A 132 14.34 13.19 -5.15
C GLN A 132 13.47 12.17 -5.87
N VAL A 133 12.38 11.78 -5.23
CA VAL A 133 11.29 11.02 -5.86
C VAL A 133 10.04 11.87 -5.80
N GLU A 134 9.43 12.12 -6.95
CA GLU A 134 8.10 12.70 -7.09
C GLU A 134 7.16 11.59 -7.52
N PHE A 135 5.97 11.49 -6.96
CA PHE A 135 4.97 10.56 -7.49
C PHE A 135 3.57 11.17 -7.45
N LYS A 136 2.73 10.68 -8.36
CA LYS A 136 1.32 11.09 -8.51
C LYS A 136 0.47 9.85 -8.80
N ALA A 137 -0.81 9.95 -8.46
CA ALA A 137 -1.86 9.06 -8.92
C ALA A 137 -2.90 9.90 -9.67
N ALA A 138 -3.55 9.33 -10.68
CA ALA A 138 -4.59 10.02 -11.43
C ALA A 138 -5.94 9.88 -10.73
N SER A 139 -6.26 8.68 -10.27
CA SER A 139 -7.50 8.38 -9.58
C SER A 139 -7.34 7.16 -8.69
N MET A 140 -8.32 6.97 -7.83
CA MET A 140 -8.42 5.83 -6.94
C MET A 140 -9.88 5.37 -6.85
N ARG A 141 -10.09 4.14 -6.41
CA ARG A 141 -11.42 3.52 -6.32
C ARG A 141 -11.40 2.39 -5.29
N TRP A 142 -12.50 2.22 -4.57
CA TRP A 142 -12.76 1.01 -3.81
C TRP A 142 -13.32 -0.08 -4.73
N ASP A 143 -12.64 -1.22 -4.84
CA ASP A 143 -13.26 -2.44 -5.35
C ASP A 143 -13.75 -3.26 -4.14
N GLU A 144 -14.93 -3.87 -4.24
CA GLU A 144 -15.65 -4.45 -3.10
C GLU A 144 -16.18 -5.84 -3.39
N VAL A 145 -16.15 -6.72 -2.39
CA VAL A 145 -16.74 -8.04 -2.43
C VAL A 145 -18.25 -7.94 -2.23
N VAL A 146 -19.02 -8.57 -3.12
CA VAL A 146 -20.45 -8.83 -2.93
C VAL A 146 -20.58 -10.16 -2.20
N GLU A 147 -21.07 -10.12 -0.97
CA GLU A 147 -21.02 -11.23 0.00
C GLU A 147 -21.65 -12.53 -0.53
N GLY A 148 -22.93 -12.50 -0.92
CA GLY A 148 -23.64 -13.70 -1.39
C GLY A 148 -22.98 -14.39 -2.60
N PRO A 149 -22.64 -13.68 -3.70
CA PRO A 149 -21.87 -14.24 -4.80
C PRO A 149 -20.52 -14.82 -4.38
N PHE A 150 -19.80 -14.18 -3.46
CA PHE A 150 -18.52 -14.67 -2.94
C PHE A 150 -18.70 -15.97 -2.15
N GLU A 151 -19.64 -16.01 -1.22
CA GLU A 151 -19.98 -17.19 -0.43
C GLU A 151 -20.40 -18.35 -1.32
N HIS A 152 -21.21 -18.09 -2.35
CA HIS A 152 -21.58 -19.08 -3.35
C HIS A 152 -20.37 -19.62 -4.12
N ALA A 153 -19.43 -18.74 -4.50
CA ALA A 153 -18.19 -19.13 -5.18
C ALA A 153 -17.32 -20.04 -4.29
N VAL A 154 -17.18 -19.70 -3.00
CA VAL A 154 -16.50 -20.54 -2.00
C VAL A 154 -17.23 -21.88 -1.82
N GLY A 155 -18.56 -21.85 -1.74
CA GLY A 155 -19.42 -23.02 -1.59
C GLY A 155 -19.24 -24.03 -2.73
N LYS A 156 -19.07 -23.55 -3.96
CA LYS A 156 -18.83 -24.37 -5.17
C LYS A 156 -17.45 -25.03 -5.22
N LEU A 157 -16.48 -24.59 -4.42
CA LEU A 157 -15.17 -25.23 -4.41
C LEU A 157 -15.28 -26.69 -3.94
N PRO A 158 -14.50 -27.62 -4.54
CA PRO A 158 -14.43 -29.01 -4.09
C PRO A 158 -14.13 -29.11 -2.59
N GLY A 159 -14.66 -30.11 -1.89
CA GLY A 159 -14.44 -30.27 -0.44
C GLY A 159 -12.98 -30.46 -0.04
N ASN A 160 -12.14 -30.96 -0.95
CA ASN A 160 -10.69 -31.11 -0.77
C ASN A 160 -9.89 -29.87 -1.24
N ASN A 161 -10.57 -28.80 -1.69
CA ASN A 161 -9.88 -27.58 -2.11
C ASN A 161 -9.24 -26.92 -0.87
N PRO A 162 -7.95 -26.57 -0.93
CA PRO A 162 -7.23 -26.07 0.25
C PRO A 162 -7.71 -24.68 0.70
N VAL A 163 -8.26 -23.85 -0.20
CA VAL A 163 -8.86 -22.56 0.13
C VAL A 163 -10.11 -22.78 0.99
N LYS A 164 -11.01 -23.65 0.53
CA LYS A 164 -12.24 -24.00 1.26
C LYS A 164 -11.93 -24.57 2.64
N GLN A 165 -10.99 -25.50 2.72
CA GLN A 165 -10.54 -26.07 3.99
C GLN A 165 -9.90 -25.05 4.94
N ASP A 166 -9.17 -24.06 4.41
CA ASP A 166 -8.58 -23.01 5.26
C ASP A 166 -9.62 -21.99 5.73
N LEU A 167 -10.62 -21.67 4.90
CA LEU A 167 -11.76 -20.80 5.24
C LEU A 167 -12.67 -21.42 6.30
N SER A 168 -12.78 -22.75 6.37
CA SER A 168 -13.52 -23.43 7.45
C SER A 168 -12.81 -23.40 8.81
N LYS A 169 -11.62 -22.80 8.91
CA LYS A 169 -10.91 -22.64 10.17
C LYS A 169 -11.24 -21.28 10.79
N PRO A 170 -11.34 -21.20 12.13
CA PRO A 170 -11.63 -19.93 12.79
C PRO A 170 -10.53 -18.89 12.56
N GLY A 171 -10.91 -17.61 12.69
CA GLY A 171 -10.00 -16.47 12.63
C GLY A 171 -9.50 -16.16 11.22
N ARG A 172 -10.28 -16.52 10.19
CA ARG A 172 -10.04 -16.06 8.82
C ARG A 172 -10.72 -14.74 8.58
N LEU A 173 -10.02 -13.92 7.81
CA LEU A 173 -10.45 -12.59 7.42
C LEU A 173 -10.44 -12.52 5.90
N VAL A 174 -11.43 -11.89 5.31
CA VAL A 174 -11.50 -11.61 3.87
C VAL A 174 -11.26 -10.12 3.66
N LEU A 175 -10.48 -9.77 2.63
CA LEU A 175 -10.34 -8.40 2.19
C LEU A 175 -11.64 -7.98 1.48
N TYR A 176 -12.55 -7.40 2.25
CA TYR A 176 -13.89 -7.03 1.81
C TYR A 176 -13.86 -5.95 0.74
N ARG A 177 -13.08 -4.90 0.98
CA ARG A 177 -12.85 -3.84 -0.02
C ARG A 177 -11.38 -3.47 -0.08
N ALA A 178 -10.89 -3.20 -1.28
CA ALA A 178 -9.51 -2.84 -1.54
C ALA A 178 -9.43 -1.54 -2.34
N LEU A 179 -8.51 -0.67 -1.92
CA LEU A 179 -8.26 0.62 -2.54
C LEU A 179 -7.32 0.44 -3.72
N LYS A 180 -7.88 0.58 -4.92
CA LYS A 180 -7.14 0.52 -6.18
C LYS A 180 -6.70 1.90 -6.61
N VAL A 181 -5.43 2.02 -7.00
CA VAL A 181 -4.76 3.22 -7.50
C VAL A 181 -4.59 3.10 -9.01
N TYR A 182 -4.91 4.16 -9.74
CA TYR A 182 -4.80 4.26 -11.19
C TYR A 182 -3.93 5.43 -11.63
N GLY A 183 -3.30 5.28 -12.80
CA GLY A 183 -2.44 6.33 -13.40
C GLY A 183 -1.29 6.71 -12.48
N PHE A 184 -0.70 5.71 -11.80
CA PHE A 184 0.47 5.97 -10.97
C PHE A 184 1.69 6.24 -11.82
N GLU A 185 2.34 7.36 -11.52
CA GLU A 185 3.62 7.75 -12.09
C GLU A 185 4.56 8.18 -10.97
N ALA A 186 5.81 7.73 -11.03
CA ALA A 186 6.90 8.24 -10.21
C ALA A 186 8.04 8.74 -11.10
N LYS A 187 8.60 9.88 -10.72
CA LYS A 187 9.74 10.53 -11.33
C LYS A 187 10.88 10.53 -10.33
N LEU A 188 11.96 9.84 -10.66
CA LEU A 188 13.17 9.77 -9.86
C LEU A 188 14.20 10.70 -10.49
N ILE A 189 14.72 11.62 -9.68
CA ILE A 189 15.68 12.63 -10.09
C ILE A 189 17.05 12.30 -9.48
N PHE A 190 18.05 12.19 -10.34
CA PHE A 190 19.43 11.87 -9.98
C PHE A 190 20.35 13.06 -10.30
N ASP A 191 21.54 13.04 -9.71
CA ASP A 191 22.66 13.82 -10.26
C ASP A 191 23.01 13.34 -11.66
N THR A 192 23.32 14.26 -12.59
CA THR A 192 23.61 13.92 -13.99
C THR A 192 24.69 12.82 -14.14
N PRO A 193 25.83 12.84 -13.43
CA PRO A 193 26.81 11.76 -13.52
C PRO A 193 26.28 10.41 -13.03
N VAL A 194 25.46 10.43 -11.97
CA VAL A 194 24.83 9.22 -11.42
C VAL A 194 23.78 8.68 -12.40
N GLY A 195 22.88 9.53 -12.86
CA GLY A 195 21.82 9.14 -13.80
C GLY A 195 22.39 8.66 -15.13
N ALA A 196 23.45 9.27 -15.67
CA ALA A 196 24.13 8.78 -16.87
C ALA A 196 24.73 7.37 -16.66
N THR A 197 25.33 7.13 -15.49
CA THR A 197 25.85 5.81 -15.12
C THR A 197 24.72 4.79 -15.03
N LEU A 198 23.62 5.13 -14.36
CA LEU A 198 22.46 4.24 -14.23
C LEU A 198 21.77 3.99 -15.56
N GLN A 199 21.67 5.00 -16.43
CA GLN A 199 21.11 4.86 -17.77
C GLN A 199 21.95 3.91 -18.64
N SER A 200 23.28 3.94 -18.50
CA SER A 200 24.14 2.98 -19.19
C SER A 200 23.94 1.54 -18.71
N ARG A 201 23.64 1.36 -17.41
CA ARG A 201 23.37 0.05 -16.80
C ARG A 201 21.96 -0.46 -17.10
N TYR A 202 21.00 0.45 -17.18
CA TYR A 202 19.57 0.18 -17.34
C TYR A 202 19.01 0.93 -18.56
N PRO A 203 19.43 0.57 -19.79
CA PRO A 203 19.10 1.35 -20.97
C PRO A 203 17.65 1.19 -21.39
N GLY A 204 17.12 2.24 -22.03
CA GLY A 204 15.85 2.20 -22.74
C GLY A 204 14.60 2.09 -21.84
N ASN A 205 13.56 1.47 -22.40
CA ASN A 205 12.32 1.16 -21.71
C ASN A 205 12.41 -0.25 -21.12
N MET A 206 12.25 -0.36 -19.81
CA MET A 206 12.22 -1.65 -19.11
C MET A 206 10.82 -1.93 -18.60
N VAL A 207 10.42 -3.19 -18.61
CA VAL A 207 9.18 -3.65 -17.98
C VAL A 207 9.57 -4.56 -16.83
N LEU A 208 9.14 -4.21 -15.62
CA LEU A 208 9.21 -5.08 -14.46
C LEU A 208 7.95 -5.95 -14.44
N PRO A 209 8.07 -7.26 -14.70
CA PRO A 209 6.91 -8.15 -14.64
C PRO A 209 6.46 -8.32 -13.18
N GLY A 210 5.26 -7.85 -12.88
CA GLY A 210 4.66 -7.92 -11.55
C GLY A 210 3.85 -9.18 -11.34
N HIS A 211 4.45 -10.36 -11.52
CA HIS A 211 3.75 -11.65 -11.34
C HIS A 211 2.99 -11.73 -10.02
N ASP A 212 3.61 -11.23 -8.95
CA ASP A 212 3.06 -11.21 -7.58
C ASP A 212 3.16 -9.82 -6.93
N THR A 213 3.55 -8.83 -7.73
CA THR A 213 4.06 -7.54 -7.28
C THR A 213 3.58 -6.46 -8.23
N LEU A 214 3.97 -5.21 -7.99
CA LEU A 214 3.66 -4.14 -8.90
C LEU A 214 4.33 -4.36 -10.26
N SER A 215 3.54 -4.45 -11.34
CA SER A 215 4.05 -4.36 -12.72
C SER A 215 4.30 -2.90 -13.06
N ALA A 216 5.51 -2.56 -13.49
CA ALA A 216 5.89 -1.18 -13.77
C ALA A 216 6.72 -1.06 -15.04
N ASN A 217 6.50 0.02 -15.78
CA ASN A 217 7.34 0.41 -16.90
C ASN A 217 8.30 1.50 -16.43
N LEU A 218 9.57 1.35 -16.76
CA LEU A 218 10.62 2.31 -16.46
C LEU A 218 11.16 2.88 -17.75
N SER A 219 11.31 4.19 -17.81
CA SER A 219 11.80 4.89 -19.00
C SER A 219 12.63 6.10 -18.61
N TRP A 220 13.80 6.26 -19.22
CA TRP A 220 14.60 7.46 -19.07
C TRP A 220 14.02 8.59 -19.92
N ARG A 221 13.79 9.76 -19.31
CA ARG A 221 13.40 11.00 -20.02
C ARG A 221 14.60 11.90 -20.30
N SER A 222 15.63 11.79 -19.48
CA SER A 222 16.90 12.50 -19.63
C SER A 222 18.00 11.70 -18.90
N GLN A 223 19.25 12.18 -18.94
CA GLN A 223 20.36 11.60 -18.19
C GLN A 223 20.23 11.75 -16.66
N SER A 224 19.21 12.46 -16.17
CA SER A 224 18.98 12.68 -14.74
C SER A 224 17.59 12.26 -14.28
N GLU A 225 16.75 11.74 -15.18
CA GLU A 225 15.33 11.55 -14.93
C GLU A 225 14.84 10.18 -15.39
N LEU A 226 14.49 9.34 -14.42
CA LEU A 226 13.87 8.03 -14.62
C LEU A 226 12.38 8.11 -14.27
N HIS A 227 11.53 7.76 -15.23
CA HIS A 227 10.09 7.69 -15.06
C HIS A 227 9.68 6.25 -14.82
N ILE A 228 8.77 6.05 -13.88
CA ILE A 228 8.16 4.78 -13.53
C ILE A 228 6.66 4.95 -13.65
N SER A 229 6.00 4.13 -14.47
CA SER A 229 4.55 4.18 -14.65
C SER A 229 3.93 2.81 -14.44
N VAL A 230 2.74 2.75 -13.82
CA VAL A 230 1.99 1.50 -13.63
C VAL A 230 0.69 1.57 -14.44
N PRO A 231 0.61 0.87 -15.58
CA PRO A 231 -0.50 1.04 -16.52
C PRO A 231 -1.82 0.43 -16.01
N ASN A 232 -1.76 -0.70 -15.30
CA ASN A 232 -2.96 -1.47 -14.95
C ASN A 232 -3.54 -1.13 -13.55
N GLY A 233 -2.96 -0.13 -12.89
CA GLY A 233 -3.23 0.17 -11.49
C GLY A 233 -2.80 -0.94 -10.53
N PHE A 234 -3.01 -0.74 -9.24
CA PHE A 234 -2.67 -1.68 -8.17
C PHE A 234 -3.47 -1.40 -6.90
N TYR A 235 -3.57 -2.39 -6.00
CA TYR A 235 -4.15 -2.20 -4.67
C TYR A 235 -3.09 -1.78 -3.66
N VAL A 236 -3.46 -0.94 -2.69
CA VAL A 236 -2.51 -0.41 -1.69
C VAL A 236 -2.97 -0.59 -0.24
N ALA A 237 -4.28 -0.66 -0.02
CA ALA A 237 -4.89 -0.80 1.29
C ALA A 237 -6.25 -1.48 1.17
N GLY A 238 -6.81 -1.92 2.29
CA GLY A 238 -8.19 -2.40 2.32
C GLY A 238 -8.73 -2.71 3.69
N GLN A 239 -9.99 -3.11 3.73
CA GLN A 239 -10.70 -3.48 4.95
C GLN A 239 -10.81 -4.99 5.06
N LEU A 240 -10.36 -5.53 6.18
CA LEU A 240 -10.53 -6.94 6.52
C LEU A 240 -11.80 -7.13 7.33
N VAL A 241 -12.57 -8.16 7.00
CA VAL A 241 -13.77 -8.57 7.74
C VAL A 241 -13.69 -10.05 8.11
N PRO A 242 -14.24 -10.48 9.26
CA PRO A 242 -14.38 -11.89 9.59
C PRO A 242 -15.15 -12.66 8.53
N PHE A 243 -14.72 -13.89 8.29
CA PHE A 243 -15.42 -14.83 7.43
C PHE A 243 -15.42 -16.21 8.07
N ASP A 244 -16.58 -16.85 8.07
CA ASP A 244 -16.76 -18.24 8.45
C ASP A 244 -17.33 -19.04 7.27
N ALA A 245 -16.82 -20.24 7.02
CA ALA A 245 -17.31 -21.04 5.87
C ALA A 245 -18.71 -21.62 6.06
N GLN A 246 -19.25 -21.64 7.28
CA GLN A 246 -20.61 -22.08 7.59
C GLN A 246 -21.58 -20.91 7.58
N ASP A 247 -21.20 -19.80 8.20
CA ASP A 247 -22.08 -18.64 8.41
C ASP A 247 -21.80 -17.46 7.47
N GLY A 248 -20.77 -17.56 6.62
CA GLY A 248 -20.42 -16.55 5.63
C GLY A 248 -19.76 -15.31 6.23
N PHE A 249 -20.09 -14.14 5.68
CA PHE A 249 -19.75 -12.85 6.27
C PHE A 249 -20.59 -12.62 7.54
N CYS A 250 -20.02 -12.97 8.69
CA CYS A 250 -20.70 -12.75 9.98
C CYS A 250 -20.58 -11.29 10.43
N PRO A 251 -21.69 -10.63 10.81
CA PRO A 251 -21.66 -9.44 11.66
C PRO A 251 -21.35 -9.87 13.10
N CYS A 252 -20.12 -10.29 13.39
CA CYS A 252 -19.74 -10.73 14.74
C CYS A 252 -18.52 -9.97 15.26
N PHE A 253 -18.73 -8.69 15.52
CA PHE A 253 -18.04 -7.97 16.58
C PHE A 253 -19.08 -7.36 17.51
N ASP A 254 -19.81 -8.20 18.25
CA ASP A 254 -20.13 -7.93 19.65
C ASP A 254 -20.74 -9.17 20.32
N ASP A 255 -20.51 -9.28 21.63
CA ASP A 255 -20.97 -10.32 22.55
C ASP A 255 -20.27 -11.69 22.52
N LYS A 256 -18.99 -11.69 22.87
CA LYS A 256 -18.55 -12.66 23.89
C LYS A 256 -18.50 -11.96 25.24
N PRO A 257 -19.32 -12.37 26.25
CA PRO A 257 -19.07 -11.93 27.61
C PRO A 257 -17.67 -12.39 27.98
N ARG A 258 -16.83 -11.44 28.41
CA ARG A 258 -15.58 -11.78 29.10
C ARG A 258 -15.99 -12.70 30.25
N ARG A 259 -15.55 -13.96 30.21
CA ARG A 259 -15.84 -14.90 31.30
C ARG A 259 -15.28 -14.31 32.61
N PRO A 260 -15.99 -14.50 33.74
CA PRO A 260 -15.55 -14.05 35.05
C PRO A 260 -14.18 -14.64 35.43
#